data_AF-A0A920NZ46-F1
#
_entry.id   AF-A0A920NZ46-F1
#
_cell.length_a   1.000
_cell.length_b   1.000
_cell.length_c   1.000
_cell.angle_alpha   90.00
_cell.angle_beta   90.00
_cell.angle_gamma   90.00
#
_symmetry.space_group_name_H-M   'P 1'
#
loop_
_entity.id
_entity.type
_entity.pdbx_description
1 polymer ?
#
loop_
_entity_poly.entity_id
_entity_poly.type
_entity_poly.pdbx_seq_one_letter_code
_entity_poly.pdbx_strand_id
1 'polypeptide(L)'
;MVGNEFENKKFPFGTGKFLKINNIDIWFQRLSYVGELGWELYIPIKESKKIYEIINNIGKNFNMVHAGRLAMDIMRWKKVIYIGDMIFPPQKTLMNQV
;
A
#
# COMPACT_ATOMS: atom_id res chain seq x y z
N MET A 1 -2.31 8.04 -17.81
CA MET A 1 -1.29 8.47 -16.82
C MET A 1 0.07 7.87 -17.08
N VAL A 2 0.20 6.54 -17.21
CA VAL A 2 1.52 5.88 -17.30
C VAL A 2 1.50 4.64 -18.20
N GLY A 3 0.57 4.60 -19.17
CA GLY A 3 0.45 3.52 -20.16
C GLY A 3 0.27 2.13 -19.54
N ASN A 4 0.85 1.13 -20.21
CA ASN A 4 0.76 -0.29 -19.83
C ASN A 4 1.82 -0.71 -18.78
N GLU A 5 2.42 0.25 -18.07
CA GLU A 5 3.53 -0.02 -17.14
C GLU A 5 3.13 -0.83 -15.91
N PHE A 6 1.83 -0.97 -15.63
CA PHE A 6 1.24 -1.70 -14.50
C PHE A 6 0.81 -3.13 -14.85
N GLU A 7 1.06 -3.60 -16.08
CA GLU A 7 0.81 -4.98 -16.45
C GLU A 7 1.66 -5.94 -15.61
N ASN A 8 1.09 -7.09 -15.23
CA ASN A 8 1.77 -8.09 -14.40
C ASN A 8 3.16 -8.51 -14.92
N LYS A 9 3.32 -8.61 -16.24
CA LYS A 9 4.60 -8.98 -16.88
C LYS A 9 5.66 -7.88 -16.76
N LYS A 10 5.25 -6.60 -16.70
CA LYS A 10 6.13 -5.43 -16.68
C LYS A 10 6.36 -4.86 -15.29
N PHE A 11 5.53 -5.27 -14.32
CA PHE A 11 5.62 -4.84 -12.94
C PHE A 11 5.28 -6.00 -11.99
N PRO A 12 6.15 -7.01 -11.83
CA PRO A 12 5.89 -8.14 -10.94
C PRO A 12 5.72 -7.73 -9.46
N PHE A 13 5.01 -8.55 -8.68
CA PHE A 13 4.86 -8.31 -7.24
C PHE A 13 6.22 -8.28 -6.52
N GLY A 14 6.39 -7.42 -5.52
CA GLY A 14 7.64 -7.29 -4.77
C GLY A 14 8.74 -6.50 -5.49
N THR A 15 8.43 -5.90 -6.64
CA THR A 15 9.37 -5.03 -7.37
C THR A 15 9.02 -3.55 -7.20
N GLY A 16 9.94 -2.67 -7.59
CA GLY A 16 9.71 -1.23 -7.68
C GLY A 16 10.47 -0.61 -8.85
N LYS A 17 9.95 0.48 -9.39
CA LYS A 17 10.58 1.24 -10.48
C LYS A 17 10.11 2.69 -10.49
N PHE A 18 10.92 3.56 -11.10
CA PHE A 18 10.51 4.93 -11.37
C PHE A 18 9.56 4.99 -12.56
N LEU A 19 8.46 5.73 -12.40
CA LEU A 19 7.56 6.09 -13.48
C LEU A 19 7.30 7.59 -13.43
N LYS A 20 7.09 8.20 -14.60
CA LYS A 20 6.82 9.64 -14.73
C LYS A 20 5.34 9.92 -14.78
N ILE A 21 4.84 10.73 -13.86
CA ILE A 21 3.51 11.33 -13.93
C ILE A 21 3.69 12.84 -14.08
N ASN A 22 3.17 13.42 -15.17
CA ASN A 22 3.27 14.86 -15.44
C ASN A 22 4.71 15.41 -15.30
N ASN A 23 5.68 14.70 -15.87
CA ASN A 23 7.13 14.98 -15.80
C ASN A 23 7.76 14.90 -14.39
N ILE A 24 7.07 14.35 -13.41
CA ILE A 24 7.59 14.12 -12.06
C ILE A 24 7.97 12.64 -11.94
N ASP A 25 9.22 12.37 -11.56
CA ASP A 25 9.69 11.02 -11.24
C ASP A 25 9.12 10.57 -9.89
N ILE A 26 8.37 9.47 -9.91
CA ILE A 26 7.74 8.87 -8.73
C ILE A 26 8.22 7.43 -8.64
N TRP A 27 8.67 7.04 -7.45
CA TRP A 27 8.98 5.65 -7.19
C TRP A 27 7.70 4.88 -6.88
N PHE A 28 7.38 3.91 -7.73
CA PHE A 28 6.28 2.98 -7.52
C PHE A 28 6.84 1.68 -6.97
N GLN A 29 6.19 1.14 -5.96
CA GLN A 29 6.51 -0.16 -5.38
C GLN A 29 5.26 -1.03 -5.37
N ARG A 30 5.34 -2.20 -6.00
CA ARG A 30 4.21 -3.14 -6.05
C ARG A 30 4.20 -3.99 -4.79
N LEU A 31 3.74 -3.36 -3.71
CA LEU A 31 3.44 -3.96 -2.42
C LEU A 31 2.06 -3.48 -1.95
N SER A 32 1.49 -4.21 -1.00
CA SER A 32 0.20 -3.87 -0.43
C SER A 32 0.11 -4.33 1.02
N TYR A 33 0.00 -3.35 1.92
CA TYR A 33 -0.21 -3.58 3.34
C TYR A 33 -1.54 -4.26 3.67
N VAL A 34 -2.54 -4.09 2.80
CA VAL A 34 -3.88 -4.65 2.96
C VAL A 34 -4.09 -5.95 2.18
N GLY A 35 -3.05 -6.45 1.50
CA GLY A 35 -3.08 -7.72 0.75
C GLY A 35 -4.03 -7.74 -0.46
N GLU A 36 -4.33 -6.57 -1.01
CA GLU A 36 -5.07 -6.37 -2.26
C GLU A 36 -4.16 -5.82 -3.36
N LEU A 37 -4.61 -5.83 -4.62
CA LEU A 37 -3.83 -5.24 -5.72
C LEU A 37 -3.64 -3.72 -5.47
N GLY A 38 -2.38 -3.29 -5.43
CA GLY A 38 -2.05 -1.90 -5.21
C GLY A 38 -0.56 -1.61 -5.35
N TRP A 39 -0.23 -0.33 -5.23
CA TRP A 39 1.13 0.18 -5.28
C TRP A 39 1.32 1.25 -4.20
N GLU A 40 2.52 1.27 -3.63
CA GLU A 40 2.98 2.34 -2.78
C GLU A 40 3.71 3.38 -3.66
N LEU A 41 3.37 4.65 -3.47
CA LEU A 41 3.91 5.76 -4.24
C LEU A 41 4.76 6.64 -3.34
N TYR A 42 6.03 6.80 -3.69
CA TYR A 42 6.95 7.70 -3.01
C TYR A 42 7.18 8.92 -3.89
N ILE A 43 6.66 10.05 -3.44
CA ILE A 43 6.56 11.29 -4.22
C ILE A 43 7.39 12.38 -3.52
N PRO A 44 8.15 13.20 -4.25
CA PRO A 44 8.79 14.38 -3.68
C PRO A 44 7.77 15.28 -2.97
N ILE A 45 8.09 15.73 -1.76
CA ILE A 45 7.14 16.46 -0.90
C ILE A 45 6.53 17.69 -1.59
N LYS A 46 7.32 18.41 -2.40
CA LYS A 46 6.90 19.60 -3.16
C LYS A 46 5.76 19.30 -4.15
N GLU A 47 5.74 18.10 -4.72
CA GLU A 47 4.79 17.67 -5.74
C GLU A 47 3.64 16.81 -5.18
N SER A 48 3.73 16.41 -3.91
CA SER A 48 2.79 15.48 -3.26
C SER A 48 1.33 15.89 -3.40
N LYS A 49 1.01 17.17 -3.13
CA LYS A 49 -0.35 17.72 -3.26
C LYS A 49 -0.88 17.61 -4.68
N LYS A 50 -0.05 17.99 -5.67
CA LYS A 50 -0.40 17.97 -7.08
C LYS A 50 -0.70 16.55 -7.55
N ILE A 51 0.18 15.60 -7.21
CA ILE A 51 -0.03 14.18 -7.57
C ILE A 51 -1.28 13.62 -6.89
N TYR A 52 -1.49 13.92 -5.60
CA TYR A 52 -2.68 13.52 -4.87
C TYR A 52 -3.97 14.03 -5.54
N GLU A 53 -4.03 15.31 -5.91
CA GLU A 53 -5.20 15.89 -6.58
C GLU A 53 -5.48 15.20 -7.92
N ILE A 54 -4.45 14.89 -8.71
CA ILE A 54 -4.61 14.19 -9.97
C ILE A 54 -5.17 12.77 -9.74
N ILE A 55 -4.59 12.01 -8.82
CA ILE A 55 -5.06 10.65 -8.47
C ILE A 55 -6.49 10.71 -7.94
N ASN A 56 -6.80 11.67 -7.06
CA ASN A 56 -8.13 11.82 -6.47
C ASN A 56 -9.18 12.16 -7.53
N ASN A 57 -8.87 13.07 -8.45
CA ASN A 57 -9.80 13.45 -9.51
C ASN A 57 -10.08 12.29 -10.47
N ILE A 58 -9.07 11.49 -10.82
CA ILE A 58 -9.26 10.30 -11.66
C ILE A 58 -10.00 9.21 -10.88
N GLY A 59 -9.67 9.02 -9.60
CA GLY A 59 -10.27 8.02 -8.72
C GLY A 59 -11.77 8.22 -8.50
N LYS A 60 -12.30 9.44 -8.62
CA LYS A 60 -13.75 9.71 -8.58
C LYS A 60 -14.52 8.90 -9.62
N ASN A 61 -13.94 8.63 -10.80
CA ASN A 61 -14.56 7.81 -11.84
C ASN A 61 -14.62 6.32 -11.48
N PHE A 62 -13.91 5.90 -10.43
CA PHE A 62 -13.81 4.51 -9.98
C PHE A 62 -14.41 4.31 -8.59
N ASN A 63 -15.23 5.25 -8.09
CA ASN A 63 -15.79 5.24 -6.73
C ASN A 63 -14.69 5.09 -5.65
N MET A 64 -13.52 5.68 -5.88
CA MET A 64 -12.42 5.64 -4.93
C MET A 64 -12.80 6.39 -3.65
N VAL A 65 -12.48 5.80 -2.51
CA VAL A 65 -12.72 6.38 -1.19
C VAL A 65 -11.42 6.47 -0.41
N HIS A 66 -11.33 7.42 0.52
CA HIS A 66 -10.20 7.51 1.42
C HIS A 66 -10.32 6.45 2.52
N ALA A 67 -9.22 5.74 2.77
CA ALA A 67 -9.11 4.79 3.86
C ALA A 67 -8.19 5.35 4.95
N GLY A 68 -8.71 5.43 6.17
CA GLY A 68 -7.92 5.79 7.34
C GLY A 68 -7.09 4.62 7.87
N ARG A 69 -6.20 4.92 8.81
CA ARG A 69 -5.32 3.94 9.46
C ARG A 69 -6.07 2.73 10.04
N LEU A 70 -7.17 2.96 10.74
CA LEU A 70 -7.98 1.87 11.35
C LEU A 70 -8.49 0.86 10.32
N ALA A 71 -8.96 1.35 9.16
CA ALA A 71 -9.40 0.49 8.08
C ALA A 71 -8.24 -0.35 7.52
N MET A 72 -7.06 0.28 7.34
CA MET A 72 -5.84 -0.42 6.89
C MET A 72 -5.39 -1.48 7.90
N ASP A 73 -5.44 -1.19 9.20
CA ASP A 73 -5.04 -2.12 10.26
C ASP A 73 -5.99 -3.34 10.34
N ILE A 74 -7.30 -3.14 10.20
CA ILE A 74 -8.28 -4.24 10.12
C ILE A 74 -8.04 -5.12 8.89
N MET A 75 -7.84 -4.51 7.72
CA MET A 75 -7.61 -5.28 6.48
C MET A 75 -6.32 -6.07 6.53
N ARG A 76 -5.28 -5.49 7.13
CA ARG A 76 -4.01 -6.17 7.34
C ARG A 76 -4.14 -7.39 8.23
N TRP A 77 -4.91 -7.29 9.32
CA TRP A 77 -5.19 -8.41 10.21
C TRP A 77 -5.81 -9.58 9.45
N LYS A 78 -6.76 -9.30 8.54
CA LYS A 78 -7.37 -10.33 7.68
C LYS A 78 -6.37 -11.04 6.77
N LYS A 79 -5.20 -10.43 6.52
CA LYS A 79 -4.14 -10.97 5.65
C LYS A 79 -2.92 -11.48 6.43
N VAL A 80 -2.96 -11.45 7.77
CA VAL A 80 -1.94 -12.06 8.64
C VAL A 80 -0.53 -11.45 8.43
N ILE A 81 -0.46 -10.17 8.07
CA ILE A 81 0.82 -9.46 7.98
C ILE A 81 1.15 -8.98 9.41
N TYR A 82 2.29 -9.36 9.99
CA TYR A 82 2.72 -8.95 11.34
C TYR A 82 3.95 -8.01 11.31
N ILE A 83 3.95 -6.96 12.13
CA ILE A 83 5.02 -5.96 12.25
C ILE A 83 5.17 -5.74 13.75
N GLY A 84 6.39 -5.90 14.26
CA GLY A 84 6.88 -5.44 15.57
C GLY A 84 6.02 -5.77 16.77
N ASP A 85 4.95 -5.00 16.98
CA ASP A 85 4.15 -4.96 18.20
C ASP A 85 3.25 -6.19 18.42
N MET A 86 3.14 -7.11 17.45
CA MET A 86 2.26 -8.29 17.54
C MET A 86 2.99 -9.63 17.60
N ILE A 87 4.32 -9.65 17.70
CA ILE A 87 5.04 -10.87 18.04
C ILE A 87 5.00 -11.02 19.56
N PHE A 88 3.87 -11.47 20.10
CA PHE A 88 3.91 -12.11 21.41
C PHE A 88 4.55 -13.49 21.22
N PRO A 89 5.64 -13.84 21.92
CA PRO A 89 6.03 -15.24 21.99
C PRO A 89 4.81 -16.02 22.51
N PRO A 90 4.55 -17.25 22.01
CA PRO A 90 3.48 -18.05 22.55
C PRO A 90 3.71 -18.17 24.07
N GLN A 91 2.80 -17.62 24.88
CA GLN A 91 2.82 -17.83 26.33
C GLN A 91 2.49 -19.30 26.59
N LYS A 92 3.51 -20.17 26.51
CA LYS A 92 3.50 -21.47 27.16
C LYS A 92 3.73 -21.22 28.65
N THR A 93 2.68 -20.94 29.41
CA THR A 93 2.46 -21.34 30.82
C THR A 93 1.39 -20.45 31.45
N LEU A 94 0.22 -21.02 31.73
CA LEU A 94 -0.66 -20.76 32.87
C LEU A 94 -1.91 -21.67 32.73
N MET A 95 -1.66 -22.98 32.65
CA MET A 95 -2.67 -24.03 32.87
C MET A 95 -1.96 -25.17 33.59
N ASN A 96 -1.53 -24.94 34.83
CA ASN A 96 -1.15 -25.96 35.83
C ASN A 96 -0.85 -25.31 37.20
N GLN A 97 -1.80 -24.52 37.69
CA GLN A 97 -1.91 -24.22 39.13
C GLN A 97 -3.39 -24.30 39.52
N VAL A 98 -3.89 -25.54 39.60
CA VAL A 98 -4.97 -25.97 40.50
C VAL A 98 -4.56 -27.33 41.03
#